data_AF-U6K8H6-F1
#
_entry.id   AF-U6K8H6-F1
#
_cell.length_a   1.000
_cell.length_b   1.000
_cell.length_c   1.000
_cell.angle_alpha   90.00
_cell.angle_beta   90.00
_cell.angle_gamma   90.00
#
_symmetry.space_group_name_H-M   'P 1'
#
loop_
_entity.id
_entity.type
_entity.pdbx_description
1 polymer ?
#
loop_
_entity_poly.entity_id
_entity_poly.type
_entity_poly.pdbx_seq_one_letter_code
_entity_poly.pdbx_strand_id
1 'polypeptide(L)'
;MHIKSITLQGFKTYNEATTITFSEGCTCIIGHNGSGKSNILLAFSFVLGEIGNSAAERRLLLHEGVHGRVASGFVELILDNASRRLCMYDADSVVIRRSFSAEVDEITLQGTAVT
;
A
#
# COMPACT_ATOMS: atom_id res chain seq x y z
N MET A 1 11.11 -12.65 -8.57
CA MET A 1 10.40 -11.37 -8.37
C MET A 1 8.92 -11.52 -8.64
N HIS A 2 8.13 -11.35 -7.59
CA HIS A 2 6.66 -11.30 -7.54
C HIS A 2 6.26 -10.43 -6.33
N ILE A 3 5.00 -10.08 -6.20
CA ILE A 3 4.48 -9.39 -5.00
C ILE A 3 4.28 -10.45 -3.91
N LYS A 4 4.89 -10.31 -2.73
CA LYS A 4 4.69 -11.23 -1.60
C LYS A 4 3.46 -10.85 -0.78
N SER A 5 3.31 -9.57 -0.45
CA SER A 5 2.16 -9.08 0.31
C SER A 5 1.95 -7.59 0.16
N ILE A 6 0.72 -7.15 0.44
CA ILE A 6 0.38 -5.75 0.66
C ILE A 6 -0.37 -5.61 1.98
N THR A 7 0.05 -4.67 2.83
CA THR A 7 -0.61 -4.32 4.08
C THR A 7 -1.12 -2.89 3.99
N LEU A 8 -2.37 -2.66 4.38
CA LEU A 8 -3.01 -1.35 4.31
C LEU A 8 -3.81 -1.07 5.56
N GLN A 9 -3.76 0.18 6.03
CA GLN A 9 -4.50 0.68 7.19
C GLN A 9 -4.93 2.13 6.93
N GLY A 10 -6.13 2.51 7.37
CA GLY A 10 -6.66 3.85 7.17
C GLY A 10 -6.81 4.24 5.69
N PHE A 11 -6.97 3.26 4.79
CA PHE A 11 -6.98 3.45 3.34
C PHE A 11 -8.32 3.04 2.73
N LYS A 12 -9.05 4.00 2.16
CA LYS A 12 -10.36 3.81 1.50
C LYS A 12 -11.34 3.00 2.36
N THR A 13 -11.59 1.75 2.03
CA THR A 13 -12.52 0.87 2.75
C THR A 13 -11.86 0.11 3.91
N TYR A 14 -10.53 0.21 4.07
CA TYR A 14 -9.76 -0.53 5.06
C TYR A 14 -9.37 0.39 6.22
N ASN A 15 -10.15 0.36 7.29
CA ASN A 15 -9.86 1.11 8.51
C ASN A 15 -8.72 0.46 9.30
N GLU A 16 -8.86 -0.83 9.58
CA GLU A 16 -7.90 -1.63 10.33
C GLU A 16 -6.82 -2.20 9.43
N ALA A 17 -5.66 -2.51 10.03
CA ALA A 17 -4.54 -3.10 9.32
C ALA A 17 -4.95 -4.45 8.73
N THR A 18 -4.95 -4.52 7.39
CA THR A 18 -5.30 -5.72 6.63
C THR A 18 -4.12 -6.10 5.76
N THR A 19 -3.60 -7.31 5.93
CA THR A 19 -2.54 -7.88 5.10
C THR A 19 -3.11 -8.89 4.12
N ILE A 20 -2.80 -8.70 2.85
CA ILE A 20 -3.13 -9.64 1.76
C ILE A 20 -1.81 -10.25 1.29
N THR A 21 -1.70 -11.57 1.41
CA THR A 21 -0.55 -12.34 0.92
C THR A 21 -0.86 -12.89 -0.46
N PHE A 22 0.12 -12.87 -1.35
CA PHE A 22 0.01 -13.37 -2.71
C PHE A 22 0.92 -14.58 -2.89
N SER A 23 0.41 -15.61 -3.56
CA SER A 23 1.21 -16.77 -3.95
C SER A 23 1.90 -16.52 -5.28
N GLU A 24 2.99 -17.25 -5.53
CA GLU A 24 3.54 -17.34 -6.87
C GLU A 24 2.50 -17.92 -7.85
N GLY A 25 2.53 -17.45 -9.10
CA GLY A 25 1.56 -17.83 -10.12
C GLY A 25 0.35 -16.89 -10.17
N CYS A 26 -0.85 -17.40 -9.91
CA CYS A 26 -2.11 -16.67 -10.05
C CYS A 26 -2.81 -16.50 -8.70
N THR A 27 -3.17 -15.26 -8.36
CA THR A 27 -4.01 -14.94 -7.20
C THR A 27 -5.32 -14.30 -7.69
N CYS A 28 -6.46 -14.83 -7.26
CA CYS A 28 -7.79 -14.30 -7.58
C CYS A 28 -8.37 -13.56 -6.36
N ILE A 29 -8.86 -12.34 -6.57
CA ILE A 29 -9.55 -11.55 -5.53
C ILE A 29 -11.04 -11.50 -5.87
N ILE A 30 -11.87 -12.11 -5.02
CA ILE A 30 -13.33 -12.20 -5.21
C ILE A 30 -14.07 -11.63 -4.00
N GLY A 31 -15.34 -11.26 -4.18
CA GLY A 31 -16.18 -10.70 -3.12
C GLY A 31 -17.32 -9.84 -3.66
N HIS A 32 -18.27 -9.49 -2.78
CA HIS A 32 -19.44 -8.69 -3.11
C HIS A 32 -19.09 -7.28 -3.63
N ASN A 33 -20.01 -6.65 -4.34
CA ASN A 33 -19.85 -5.25 -4.73
C ASN A 33 -19.72 -4.35 -3.50
N GLY A 34 -18.81 -3.40 -3.53
CA GLY A 34 -18.50 -2.53 -2.39
C GLY A 34 -17.53 -3.10 -1.35
N SER A 35 -17.10 -4.36 -1.45
CA SER A 35 -16.20 -4.99 -0.47
C SER A 35 -14.73 -4.50 -0.50
N GLY A 36 -14.42 -3.46 -1.26
CA GLY A 36 -13.07 -2.89 -1.30
C GLY A 36 -12.06 -3.57 -2.23
N LYS A 37 -12.49 -4.46 -3.14
CA LYS A 37 -11.59 -5.15 -4.10
C LYS A 37 -10.77 -4.17 -4.96
N SER A 38 -11.43 -3.21 -5.61
CA SER A 38 -10.75 -2.21 -6.45
C SER A 38 -9.83 -1.28 -5.65
N ASN A 39 -10.07 -1.12 -4.34
CA ASN A 39 -9.19 -0.33 -3.48
C ASN A 39 -7.85 -1.01 -3.24
N ILE A 40 -7.75 -2.34 -3.39
CA ILE A 40 -6.47 -3.06 -3.35
C ILE A 40 -5.60 -2.63 -4.54
N LEU A 41 -6.21 -2.52 -5.73
CA LEU A 41 -5.52 -2.02 -6.93
C LEU A 41 -5.08 -0.56 -6.76
N LEU A 42 -5.93 0.29 -6.18
CA LEU A 42 -5.56 1.66 -5.83
C LEU A 42 -4.41 1.72 -4.81
N ALA A 43 -4.36 0.79 -3.86
CA ALA A 43 -3.27 0.73 -2.88
C ALA A 43 -1.92 0.45 -3.56
N PHE A 44 -1.87 -0.40 -4.59
CA PHE A 44 -0.67 -0.62 -5.40
C PHE A 44 -0.22 0.66 -6.12
N SER A 45 -1.13 1.33 -6.84
CA SER A 45 -0.81 2.60 -7.50
C SER A 45 -0.35 3.67 -6.50
N PHE A 46 -0.94 3.69 -5.30
CA PHE A 46 -0.56 4.64 -4.26
C PHE A 46 0.84 4.37 -3.70
N VAL A 47 1.15 3.14 -3.31
CA VAL A 47 2.47 2.83 -2.71
C VAL A 47 3.62 2.93 -3.71
N LEU A 48 3.33 2.73 -5.01
CA LEU A 48 4.30 2.91 -6.10
C LEU A 48 4.44 4.36 -6.58
N GLY A 49 3.69 5.31 -6.01
CA GLY A 49 3.82 6.74 -6.32
C GLY A 49 3.02 7.24 -7.52
N GLU A 50 2.18 6.40 -8.13
CA GLU A 50 1.38 6.78 -9.31
C GLU A 50 0.25 7.77 -8.95
N ILE A 51 -0.28 7.69 -7.74
CA ILE A 51 -1.37 8.54 -7.23
C ILE A 51 -1.07 9.05 -5.82
N GLY A 52 -1.84 10.03 -5.34
CA GLY A 52 -1.72 10.53 -3.97
C GLY A 52 -0.56 11.49 -3.77
N ASN A 53 -0.16 12.20 -4.82
CA ASN A 53 1.00 13.09 -4.80
C ASN A 53 0.62 14.51 -4.33
N SER A 54 -0.67 14.85 -4.41
CA SER A 54 -1.21 16.07 -3.80
C SER A 54 -1.93 15.78 -2.48
N ALA A 55 -1.93 16.76 -1.57
CA ALA A 55 -2.70 16.71 -0.33
C ALA A 55 -4.21 16.45 -0.56
N ALA A 56 -4.76 17.00 -1.66
CA ALA A 56 -6.14 16.79 -2.05
C ALA A 56 -6.42 15.32 -2.42
N GLU A 57 -5.54 14.68 -3.20
CA GLU A 57 -5.64 13.26 -3.53
C GLU A 57 -5.48 12.38 -2.29
N ARG A 58 -4.45 12.61 -1.46
CA ARG A 58 -4.23 11.85 -0.22
C ARG A 58 -5.44 11.91 0.70
N ARG A 59 -6.05 13.07 0.83
CA ARG A 59 -7.27 13.27 1.62
C ARG A 59 -8.44 12.39 1.13
N LEU A 60 -8.54 12.13 -0.18
CA LEU A 60 -9.55 11.22 -0.75
C LEU A 60 -9.20 9.74 -0.58
N LEU A 61 -7.94 9.41 -0.26
CA LEU A 61 -7.48 8.03 -0.04
C LEU A 61 -7.64 7.59 1.42
N LEU A 62 -7.76 8.51 2.37
CA LEU A 62 -8.00 8.19 3.78
C LEU A 62 -9.35 7.50 3.98
N HIS A 63 -9.38 6.53 4.89
CA HIS A 63 -10.63 5.87 5.29
C HIS A 63 -11.62 6.86 5.90
N GLU A 64 -12.88 6.77 5.49
CA GLU A 64 -13.98 7.56 6.03
C GLU A 64 -15.12 6.62 6.42
N GLY A 65 -15.36 6.52 7.72
CA GLY A 65 -16.40 5.70 8.31
C GLY A 65 -17.45 6.53 9.04
N VAL A 66 -18.26 5.88 9.87
CA VAL A 66 -19.34 6.53 10.64
C VAL A 66 -18.81 7.59 11.61
N HIS A 67 -17.59 7.40 12.13
CA HIS A 67 -16.93 8.34 13.04
C HIS A 67 -16.13 9.43 12.30
N GLY A 68 -16.32 9.55 10.98
CA GLY A 68 -15.59 10.47 10.12
C GLY A 68 -14.32 9.86 9.53
N ARG A 69 -13.47 10.75 9.01
CA ARG A 69 -12.24 10.38 8.32
C ARG A 69 -11.10 10.16 9.31
N VAL A 70 -10.31 9.10 9.09
CA VAL A 70 -9.09 8.86 9.87
C VAL A 70 -8.04 9.94 9.59
N ALA A 71 -7.22 10.26 10.58
CA ALA A 71 -6.19 11.29 10.46
C ALA A 71 -5.02 10.87 9.54
N SER A 72 -4.71 9.58 9.52
CA SER A 72 -3.60 9.03 8.76
C SER A 72 -3.84 7.56 8.38
N GLY A 73 -3.04 7.08 7.45
CA GLY A 73 -3.01 5.69 7.02
C GLY A 73 -1.64 5.31 6.45
N PHE A 74 -1.49 4.05 6.06
CA PHE A 74 -0.32 3.62 5.31
C PHE A 74 -0.66 2.49 4.36
N VAL A 75 0.19 2.32 3.35
CA VAL A 75 0.24 1.14 2.50
C VAL A 75 1.69 0.64 2.47
N GLU A 76 1.89 -0.64 2.74
CA GLU A 76 3.18 -1.33 2.73
C GLU A 76 3.14 -2.48 1.73
N LEU A 77 4.13 -2.53 0.86
CA LEU A 77 4.29 -3.50 -0.20
C LEU A 77 5.59 -4.27 0.02
N ILE A 78 5.50 -5.59 0.03
CA ILE A 78 6.66 -6.48 0.11
C ILE A 78 6.81 -7.18 -1.24
N LEU A 79 7.97 -6.99 -1.86
CA LEU A 79 8.33 -7.61 -3.13
C LEU A 79 9.36 -8.71 -2.90
N ASP A 80 9.24 -9.81 -3.62
CA ASP A 80 10.29 -10.81 -3.74
C ASP A 80 11.47 -10.28 -4.57
N ASN A 81 12.68 -10.44 -4.05
CA ASN A 81 13.93 -10.03 -4.70
C ASN A 81 15.02 -11.13 -4.66
N ALA A 82 14.63 -12.40 -4.54
CA ALA A 82 15.57 -13.53 -4.58
C ALA A 82 16.38 -13.59 -5.89
N SER A 83 15.78 -13.18 -7.02
CA SER A 83 16.46 -13.11 -8.31
C SER A 83 17.31 -11.85 -8.51
N ARG A 84 17.48 -11.01 -7.47
CA ARG A 84 18.24 -9.75 -7.48
C ARG A 84 17.91 -8.80 -8.64
N ARG A 85 16.63 -8.75 -9.03
CA ARG A 85 16.14 -7.83 -10.07
C ARG A 85 16.20 -6.36 -9.61
N LEU A 86 16.01 -6.12 -8.31
CA LEU A 86 16.36 -4.86 -7.66
C LEU A 86 17.76 -5.03 -7.06
N CYS A 87 18.78 -4.97 -7.91
CA CYS A 87 20.18 -5.27 -7.57
C CYS A 87 20.80 -4.31 -6.54
N MET A 88 20.19 -3.14 -6.33
CA MET A 88 20.59 -2.17 -5.30
C MET A 88 20.27 -2.63 -3.87
N TYR A 89 19.48 -3.69 -3.69
CA TYR A 89 19.15 -4.24 -2.38
C TYR A 89 19.69 -5.66 -2.25
N ASP A 90 20.60 -5.87 -1.30
CA ASP A 90 21.09 -7.19 -0.92
C ASP A 90 20.16 -7.86 0.10
N ALA A 91 18.92 -8.08 -0.32
CA ALA A 91 17.89 -8.73 0.47
C ALA A 91 16.94 -9.53 -0.43
N ASP A 92 16.45 -10.67 0.07
CA ASP A 92 15.52 -11.55 -0.66
C ASP A 92 14.09 -10.98 -0.73
N SER A 93 13.85 -9.90 0.00
CA SER A 93 12.65 -9.09 -0.09
C SER A 93 12.96 -7.61 0.01
N VAL A 94 12.19 -6.82 -0.73
CA VAL A 94 12.23 -5.36 -0.66
C VAL A 94 10.91 -4.85 -0.11
N VAL A 95 11.00 -4.04 0.94
CA VAL A 95 9.84 -3.42 1.60
C VAL A 95 9.75 -1.95 1.17
N ILE A 96 8.57 -1.58 0.66
CA ILE A 96 8.21 -0.21 0.31
C ILE A 96 7.01 0.15 1.17
N ARG A 97 7.10 1.21 1.96
CA ARG A 97 5.96 1.69 2.75
C ARG A 97 5.74 3.16 2.53
N ARG A 98 4.51 3.54 2.21
CA ARG A 98 4.05 4.92 2.11
C ARG A 98 3.06 5.21 3.23
N SER A 99 3.48 6.03 4.19
CA SER A 99 2.66 6.51 5.30
C SER A 99 2.18 7.91 4.97
N PHE A 100 0.90 8.20 5.19
CA PHE A 100 0.31 9.45 4.73
C PHE A 100 -0.77 10.01 5.65
N SER A 101 -0.92 11.32 5.58
CA SER A 101 -2.05 12.11 6.05
C SER A 101 -2.40 13.15 4.99
N ALA A 102 -3.27 14.12 5.31
CA ALA A 102 -3.49 15.25 4.41
C ALA A 102 -2.19 16.04 4.15
N GLU A 103 -1.43 16.33 5.21
CA GLU A 103 -0.28 17.23 5.16
C GLU A 103 1.05 16.49 4.99
N VAL A 104 1.16 15.28 5.56
CA VAL A 104 2.38 14.48 5.58
C VAL A 104 2.28 13.35 4.56
N ASP A 105 3.39 13.09 3.89
CA ASP A 105 3.58 11.95 2.99
C ASP A 105 5.03 11.51 3.11
N GLU A 106 5.20 10.28 3.57
CA GLU A 106 6.49 9.71 3.88
C GLU A 106 6.60 8.36 3.20
N ILE A 107 7.59 8.22 2.32
CA ILE A 107 7.92 6.97 1.67
C ILE A 107 9.17 6.42 2.33
N THR A 108 9.14 5.15 2.70
CA THR A 108 10.28 4.43 3.27
C THR A 108 10.60 3.21 2.41
N LEU A 109 11.88 3.03 2.12
CA LEU A 109 12.44 1.86 1.45
C LEU A 109 13.34 1.14 2.45
N GLN A 110 13.02 -0.12 2.77
CA GLN A 110 13.73 -0.89 3.80
C GLN A 110 13.84 -0.14 5.15
N GLY A 111 12.78 0.57 5.53
CA GLY A 111 12.75 1.37 6.76
C GLY A 111 13.53 2.69 6.70
N THR A 112 14.17 3.01 5.58
CA THR A 112 14.86 4.29 5.37
C THR A 112 13.94 5.24 4.62
N ALA A 113 13.68 6.44 5.16
CA ALA A 113 12.90 7.46 4.48
C ALA A 113 13.58 7.92 3.19
N VAL A 114 12.81 7.99 2.10
CA VAL A 114 13.24 8.51 0.81
C VAL A 114 12.38 9.73 0.46
N THR A 115 13.06 10.83 0.14
CA THR A 115 12.46 12.13 -0.17
C THR A 115 11.84 12.17 -1.56
#